data_AF-A0AAE0EAM8-F1
#
_entry.id   AF-A0AAE0EAM8-F1
#
_cell.length_a   1.000
_cell.length_b   1.000
_cell.length_c   1.000
_cell.angle_alpha   90.00
_cell.angle_beta   90.00
_cell.angle_gamma   90.00
#
_symmetry.space_group_name_H-M   'P 1'
#
loop_
_entity.id
_entity.type
_entity.pdbx_description
1 polymer ?
#
loop_
_entity_poly.entity_id
_entity_poly.type
_entity_poly.pdbx_seq_one_letter_code
_entity_poly.pdbx_strand_id
1 'polypeptide(L)'
;MFHWLDKSISKRFGLIFFQMRLLLLQVFEAGRLVILCVWLFIRVVMEVLNCFKFFVIKRLQILAEISRTASSVGFGEDWFKLIVSRVCLEDIHFPVLVSKLKDSNLGDDGFSSEQGFLLRVVSEIVNERIEEISVPGAFALCVLGIFRKSVGVVDFFSRGKSGLPTDSIAINVLGYSVSILRDICAREDPSGSGSDFKDSVDVVDRLISSGLIELFLSLLRDLEPPTTIRKAMRLSENQEGATSSYSAKTCPYMGFRKDIVAVIGNCAYRRKHVQDEIRERNGILLLLQQCVVDEENQFLREVGHLVC
;
A
#
# COMPACT_ATOMS: atom_id res chain seq x y z
N MET A 1 -1.29 42.58 11.47
CA MET A 1 -1.12 42.56 9.99
C MET A 1 -1.37 41.17 9.39
N PHE A 2 -0.92 40.07 10.01
CA PHE A 2 -1.14 38.69 9.52
C PHE A 2 -2.61 38.20 9.54
N HIS A 3 -3.42 38.64 10.51
CA HIS A 3 -4.81 38.21 10.67
C HIS A 3 -5.78 38.77 9.60
N TRP A 4 -5.38 39.83 8.89
CA TRP A 4 -6.22 40.47 7.85
C TRP A 4 -5.98 39.88 6.46
N LEU A 5 -4.74 39.46 6.16
CA LEU A 5 -4.41 38.68 4.95
C LEU A 5 -5.11 37.31 4.94
N ASP A 6 -5.24 36.69 6.12
CA ASP A 6 -5.81 35.36 6.30
C ASP A 6 -7.30 35.28 5.92
N LYS A 7 -8.11 36.27 6.34
CA LYS A 7 -9.53 36.38 5.93
C LYS A 7 -9.71 36.73 4.45
N SER A 8 -8.82 37.53 3.87
CA SER A 8 -8.94 37.94 2.47
C SER A 8 -8.55 36.82 1.50
N ILE A 9 -7.60 35.97 1.88
CA ILE A 9 -7.16 34.81 1.08
C ILE A 9 -8.19 33.68 1.19
N SER A 10 -8.68 33.37 2.40
CA SER A 10 -9.76 32.37 2.59
C SER A 10 -11.03 32.73 1.82
N LYS A 11 -11.44 34.01 1.80
CA LYS A 11 -12.57 34.48 0.99
C LYS A 11 -12.32 34.36 -0.51
N ARG A 12 -11.10 34.62 -1.00
CA ARG A 12 -10.75 34.47 -2.41
C ARG A 12 -10.70 33.00 -2.83
N PHE A 13 -10.20 32.09 -1.98
CA PHE A 13 -10.23 30.65 -2.24
C PHE A 13 -11.64 30.07 -2.17
N GLY A 14 -12.47 30.53 -1.23
CA GLY A 14 -13.89 30.17 -1.19
C GLY A 14 -14.64 30.65 -2.42
N LEU A 15 -14.33 31.84 -2.93
CA LEU A 15 -14.90 32.38 -4.16
C LEU A 15 -14.43 31.62 -5.41
N ILE A 16 -13.15 31.24 -5.47
CA ILE A 16 -12.58 30.41 -6.54
C ILE A 16 -13.20 29.01 -6.52
N PHE A 17 -13.26 28.34 -5.37
CA PHE A 17 -13.93 27.04 -5.24
C PHE A 17 -15.43 27.11 -5.56
N PHE A 18 -16.11 28.19 -5.17
CA PHE A 18 -17.52 28.41 -5.48
C PHE A 18 -17.74 28.69 -6.97
N GLN A 19 -16.92 29.53 -7.60
CA GLN A 19 -16.94 29.78 -9.05
C GLN A 19 -16.57 28.52 -9.83
N MET A 20 -15.64 27.70 -9.33
CA MET A 20 -15.28 26.42 -9.93
C MET A 20 -16.39 25.37 -9.79
N ARG A 21 -17.11 25.35 -8.65
CA ARG A 21 -18.30 24.50 -8.47
C ARG A 21 -19.43 24.92 -9.41
N LEU A 22 -19.61 26.23 -9.63
CA LEU A 22 -20.55 26.78 -10.61
C LEU A 22 -20.14 26.46 -12.05
N LEU A 23 -18.85 26.58 -12.39
CA LEU A 23 -18.32 26.20 -13.70
C LEU A 23 -18.45 24.70 -13.97
N LEU A 24 -18.17 23.85 -13.00
CA LEU A 24 -18.37 22.40 -13.10
C LEU A 24 -19.85 22.03 -13.28
N LEU A 25 -20.76 22.73 -12.57
CA LEU A 25 -22.21 22.56 -12.73
C LEU A 25 -22.72 23.04 -14.09
N GLN A 26 -22.16 24.12 -14.65
CA GLN A 26 -22.53 24.62 -15.99
C GLN A 26 -21.92 23.79 -17.13
N VAL A 27 -20.78 23.15 -16.91
CA VAL A 27 -20.09 22.34 -17.94
C VAL A 27 -20.67 20.93 -18.07
N PHE A 28 -21.42 20.46 -17.07
CA PHE A 28 -22.08 19.15 -17.08
C PHE A 28 -23.17 19.03 -18.17
N GLU A 29 -23.64 20.13 -18.76
CA GLU A 29 -24.58 20.12 -19.90
C GLU A 29 -23.91 20.01 -21.29
N ALA A 30 -22.58 20.16 -21.41
CA ALA A 30 -21.90 20.18 -22.70
C ALA A 30 -20.64 19.30 -22.69
N GLY A 31 -20.80 18.01 -23.03
CA GLY A 31 -19.81 16.93 -22.90
C GLY A 31 -18.46 17.08 -23.63
N ARG A 32 -18.15 18.22 -24.26
CA ARG A 32 -16.81 18.51 -24.82
C ARG A 32 -16.01 19.57 -24.04
N LEU A 33 -16.64 20.35 -23.15
CA LEU A 33 -15.93 21.32 -22.30
C LEU A 33 -15.30 20.69 -21.04
N VAL A 34 -15.76 19.51 -20.62
CA VAL A 34 -15.30 18.84 -19.39
C VAL A 34 -13.79 18.61 -19.42
N ILE A 35 -13.24 18.11 -20.53
CA ILE A 35 -11.80 17.80 -20.65
C ILE A 35 -10.96 19.08 -20.60
N LEU A 36 -11.40 20.17 -21.24
CA LEU A 36 -10.67 21.44 -21.24
C LEU A 36 -10.72 22.10 -19.85
N CYS A 37 -11.85 22.00 -19.16
CA CYS A 37 -12.02 22.49 -17.79
C CYS A 37 -11.23 21.66 -16.78
N VAL A 38 -11.18 20.33 -16.93
CA VAL A 38 -10.34 19.45 -16.11
C VAL A 38 -8.86 19.69 -16.42
N TRP A 39 -8.47 19.90 -17.68
CA TRP A 39 -7.09 20.23 -18.03
C TRP A 39 -6.66 21.61 -17.52
N LEU A 40 -7.53 22.63 -17.61
CA LEU A 40 -7.32 23.93 -16.99
C LEU A 40 -7.31 23.82 -15.47
N PHE A 41 -8.16 22.97 -14.88
CA PHE A 41 -8.16 22.67 -13.45
C PHE A 41 -6.84 22.07 -13.02
N ILE A 42 -6.36 21.03 -13.69
CA ILE A 42 -5.08 20.37 -13.40
C ILE A 42 -3.94 21.35 -13.63
N ARG A 43 -3.96 22.12 -14.72
CA ARG A 43 -2.92 23.12 -14.99
C ARG A 43 -2.90 24.22 -13.95
N VAL A 44 -4.05 24.74 -13.54
CA VAL A 44 -4.15 25.75 -12.47
C VAL A 44 -3.77 25.13 -11.14
N VAL A 45 -4.21 23.92 -10.80
CA VAL A 45 -3.84 23.22 -9.57
C VAL A 45 -2.35 22.92 -9.55
N MET A 46 -1.76 22.49 -10.66
CA MET A 46 -0.32 22.20 -10.80
C MET A 46 0.52 23.48 -10.85
N GLU A 47 0.06 24.57 -11.46
CA GLU A 47 0.72 25.89 -11.42
C GLU A 47 0.58 26.51 -10.03
N VAL A 48 -0.55 26.33 -9.35
CA VAL A 48 -0.78 26.75 -7.97
C VAL A 48 0.10 25.93 -7.04
N LEU A 49 0.13 24.60 -7.18
CA LEU A 49 1.05 23.72 -6.47
C LEU A 49 2.49 24.14 -6.78
N ASN A 50 2.91 24.32 -8.02
CA ASN A 50 4.28 24.77 -8.36
C ASN A 50 4.62 26.17 -7.80
N CYS A 51 3.67 27.11 -7.79
CA CYS A 51 3.82 28.43 -7.15
C CYS A 51 3.91 28.33 -5.62
N PHE A 52 3.35 27.30 -5.00
CA PHE A 52 3.30 27.13 -3.54
C PHE A 52 4.61 26.64 -2.90
N LYS A 53 5.80 26.84 -3.51
CA LYS A 53 7.09 26.41 -2.92
C LYS A 53 7.28 26.96 -1.49
N PHE A 54 6.48 27.94 -1.10
CA PHE A 54 6.50 28.62 0.19
C PHE A 54 5.50 28.16 1.26
N PHE A 55 4.54 27.24 1.01
CA PHE A 55 3.53 26.84 2.02
C PHE A 55 3.17 25.34 2.01
N VAL A 56 4.11 24.48 2.42
CA VAL A 56 3.93 23.01 2.52
C VAL A 56 2.69 22.60 3.34
N ILE A 57 2.43 23.26 4.47
CA ILE A 57 1.31 22.90 5.38
C ILE A 57 -0.06 23.12 4.71
N LYS A 58 -0.23 24.23 3.98
CA LYS A 58 -1.50 24.53 3.29
C LYS A 58 -1.74 23.59 2.11
N ARG A 59 -0.69 23.20 1.39
CA ARG A 59 -0.79 22.19 0.31
C ARG A 59 -1.31 20.85 0.81
N LEU A 60 -0.78 20.37 1.94
CA LEU A 60 -1.19 19.07 2.51
C LEU A 60 -2.61 19.10 3.07
N GLN A 61 -3.07 20.25 3.56
CA GLN A 61 -4.48 20.43 3.95
C GLN A 61 -5.40 20.31 2.73
N ILE A 62 -5.09 21.02 1.64
CA ILE A 62 -5.87 20.98 0.40
C ILE A 62 -5.89 19.56 -0.15
N LEU A 63 -4.75 18.88 -0.18
CA LEU A 63 -4.67 17.51 -0.65
C LEU A 63 -5.50 16.55 0.21
N ALA A 64 -5.47 16.71 1.54
CA ALA A 64 -6.32 15.92 2.42
C ALA A 64 -7.81 16.12 2.13
N GLU A 65 -8.27 17.35 1.84
CA GLU A 65 -9.66 17.60 1.44
C GLU A 65 -10.00 17.02 0.05
N ILE A 66 -9.06 17.09 -0.89
CA ILE A 66 -9.23 16.46 -2.21
C ILE A 66 -9.35 14.95 -2.03
N SER A 67 -8.48 14.32 -1.23
CA SER A 67 -8.52 12.88 -0.94
C SER A 67 -9.81 12.47 -0.23
N ARG A 68 -10.32 13.27 0.72
CA ARG A 68 -11.64 13.04 1.35
C ARG A 68 -12.76 13.09 0.31
N THR A 69 -12.75 14.11 -0.53
CA THR A 69 -13.76 14.29 -1.57
C THR A 69 -13.71 13.12 -2.56
N ALA A 70 -12.52 12.81 -3.08
CA ALA A 70 -12.30 11.70 -4.01
C ALA A 70 -12.72 10.35 -3.41
N SER A 71 -12.38 10.11 -2.14
CA SER A 71 -12.82 8.91 -1.41
C SER A 71 -14.34 8.82 -1.30
N SER A 72 -15.02 9.94 -1.00
CA SER A 72 -16.48 9.96 -0.82
C SER A 72 -17.27 9.65 -2.08
N VAL A 73 -16.71 9.98 -3.26
CA VAL A 73 -17.34 9.72 -4.56
C VAL A 73 -16.71 8.53 -5.30
N GLY A 74 -15.75 7.81 -4.69
CA GLY A 74 -15.05 6.69 -5.31
C GLY A 74 -14.24 7.09 -6.56
N PHE A 75 -13.77 8.33 -6.61
CA PHE A 75 -13.23 8.96 -7.83
C PHE A 75 -11.72 8.75 -7.97
N GLY A 76 -11.31 7.91 -8.92
CA GLY A 76 -9.92 7.47 -9.12
C GLY A 76 -9.35 7.80 -10.50
N GLU A 77 -9.61 9.00 -11.02
CA GLU A 77 -9.08 9.41 -12.34
C GLU A 77 -7.56 9.62 -12.36
N ASP A 78 -6.96 9.53 -13.54
CA ASP A 78 -5.51 9.61 -13.78
C ASP A 78 -4.88 10.88 -13.21
N TRP A 79 -5.58 12.01 -13.23
CA TRP A 79 -5.05 13.25 -12.68
C TRP A 79 -4.88 13.21 -11.15
N PHE A 80 -5.76 12.49 -10.44
CA PHE A 80 -5.60 12.30 -9.00
C PHE A 80 -4.40 11.41 -8.71
N LYS A 81 -4.20 10.35 -9.51
CA LYS A 81 -3.00 9.50 -9.46
C LYS A 81 -1.71 10.33 -9.67
N LEU A 82 -1.72 11.27 -10.62
CA LEU A 82 -0.57 12.17 -10.86
C LEU A 82 -0.24 13.05 -9.65
N ILE A 83 -1.26 13.64 -9.01
CA ILE A 83 -1.07 14.47 -7.81
C ILE A 83 -0.55 13.62 -6.64
N VAL A 84 -1.17 12.46 -6.41
CA VAL A 84 -0.75 11.53 -5.34
C VAL A 84 0.68 11.05 -5.58
N SER A 85 1.03 10.68 -6.82
CA SER A 85 2.40 10.27 -7.17
C SER A 85 3.40 11.36 -6.82
N ARG A 86 3.15 12.60 -7.27
CA ARG A 86 4.03 13.74 -7.01
C ARG A 86 4.19 14.02 -5.51
N VAL A 87 3.11 14.03 -4.75
CA VAL A 87 3.16 14.44 -3.33
C VAL A 87 3.65 13.31 -2.42
N CYS A 88 3.23 12.08 -2.67
CA CYS A 88 3.54 10.94 -1.81
C CYS A 88 4.92 10.35 -2.08
N LEU A 89 5.32 10.28 -3.36
CA LEU A 89 6.53 9.57 -3.78
C LEU A 89 7.69 10.53 -4.06
N GLU A 90 7.45 11.67 -4.70
CA GLU A 90 8.54 12.61 -5.03
C GLU A 90 8.80 13.62 -3.89
N ASP A 91 7.75 14.24 -3.34
CA ASP A 91 7.89 15.26 -2.29
C ASP A 91 7.93 14.64 -0.85
N ILE A 92 7.86 13.31 -0.72
CA ILE A 92 8.01 12.54 0.53
C ILE A 92 6.98 12.94 1.63
N HIS A 93 5.79 13.40 1.24
CA HIS A 93 4.77 13.83 2.19
C HIS A 93 3.74 12.74 2.56
N PHE A 94 3.93 11.52 2.07
CA PHE A 94 3.03 10.40 2.34
C PHE A 94 2.73 10.20 3.84
N PRO A 95 3.71 10.16 4.77
CA PRO A 95 3.41 9.96 6.19
C PRO A 95 2.51 11.05 6.77
N VAL A 96 2.73 12.30 6.37
CA VAL A 96 1.98 13.47 6.85
C VAL A 96 0.57 13.47 6.26
N LEU A 97 0.40 13.05 5.01
CA LEU A 97 -0.91 12.93 4.39
C LEU A 97 -1.74 11.83 5.05
N VAL A 98 -1.15 10.63 5.24
CA VAL A 98 -1.81 9.52 5.93
C VAL A 98 -2.25 9.91 7.34
N SER A 99 -1.41 10.63 8.09
CA SER A 99 -1.79 11.09 9.44
C SER A 99 -2.92 12.12 9.42
N LYS A 100 -2.95 13.02 8.41
CA LYS A 100 -4.02 14.01 8.25
C LYS A 100 -5.36 13.41 7.84
N LEU A 101 -5.34 12.26 7.16
CA LEU A 101 -6.55 11.54 6.76
C LEU A 101 -7.14 10.68 7.88
N LYS A 102 -6.45 10.52 9.01
CA LYS A 102 -6.99 9.83 10.18
C LYS A 102 -8.19 10.61 10.72
N ASP A 103 -9.30 9.92 10.94
CA ASP A 103 -10.45 10.51 11.63
C ASP A 103 -10.10 10.68 13.11
N SER A 104 -10.40 11.86 13.67
CA SER A 104 -10.18 12.17 15.08
C SER A 104 -11.11 11.37 16.00
N ASN A 105 -12.21 10.82 15.46
CA ASN A 105 -13.17 10.02 16.20
C ASN A 105 -12.82 8.53 16.27
N LEU A 106 -11.85 8.07 15.47
CA LEU A 106 -11.36 6.70 15.54
C LEU A 106 -10.33 6.59 16.67
N GLY A 107 -10.44 5.53 17.49
CA GLY A 107 -9.42 5.17 18.46
C GLY A 107 -8.04 5.05 17.80
N ASP A 108 -6.97 5.10 18.61
CA ASP A 108 -5.62 5.23 18.07
C ASP A 108 -5.25 4.12 17.07
N ASP A 109 -5.89 2.95 17.22
CA ASP A 109 -5.62 1.74 16.45
C ASP A 109 -6.40 1.63 15.12
N GLY A 110 -7.44 2.44 14.90
CA GLY A 110 -8.27 2.36 13.69
C GLY A 110 -7.64 2.95 12.42
N PHE A 111 -8.24 2.60 11.27
CA PHE A 111 -7.99 3.22 9.96
C PHE A 111 -9.27 3.86 9.42
N SER A 112 -9.16 5.03 8.81
CA SER A 112 -10.28 5.69 8.13
C SER A 112 -10.44 5.19 6.70
N SER A 113 -11.64 5.39 6.13
CA SER A 113 -11.93 5.09 4.73
C SER A 113 -10.98 5.81 3.77
N GLU A 114 -10.57 7.03 4.10
CA GLU A 114 -9.68 7.85 3.29
C GLU A 114 -8.25 7.33 3.31
N GLN A 115 -7.79 6.78 4.44
CA GLN A 115 -6.49 6.11 4.50
C GLN A 115 -6.49 4.86 3.62
N GLY A 116 -7.55 4.05 3.69
CA GLY A 116 -7.72 2.89 2.81
C GLY A 116 -7.77 3.27 1.33
N PHE A 117 -8.51 4.33 0.99
CA PHE A 117 -8.62 4.86 -0.37
C PHE A 117 -7.27 5.37 -0.89
N LEU A 118 -6.54 6.15 -0.08
CA LEU A 118 -5.21 6.64 -0.46
C LEU A 118 -4.23 5.48 -0.72
N LEU A 119 -4.21 4.48 0.16
CA LEU A 119 -3.35 3.30 0.00
C LEU A 119 -3.69 2.50 -1.25
N ARG A 120 -4.98 2.37 -1.58
CA ARG A 120 -5.40 1.77 -2.85
C ARG A 120 -4.79 2.51 -4.04
N VAL A 121 -4.99 3.82 -4.12
CA VAL A 121 -4.49 4.64 -5.23
C VAL A 121 -2.96 4.60 -5.30
N VAL A 122 -2.27 4.66 -4.16
CA VAL A 122 -0.82 4.52 -4.11
C VAL A 122 -0.38 3.13 -4.58
N SER A 123 -1.08 2.07 -4.20
CA SER A 123 -0.77 0.71 -4.66
C SER A 123 -0.92 0.57 -6.17
N GLU A 124 -1.94 1.19 -6.77
CA GLU A 124 -2.14 1.23 -8.22
C GLU A 124 -0.99 1.99 -8.91
N ILE A 125 -0.60 3.17 -8.40
CA ILE A 125 0.52 3.97 -8.95
C ILE A 125 1.84 3.19 -8.88
N VAL A 126 2.14 2.61 -7.71
CA VAL A 126 3.36 1.84 -7.51
C VAL A 126 3.36 0.66 -8.46
N ASN A 127 2.26 -0.09 -8.57
CA ASN A 127 2.17 -1.22 -9.48
C ASN A 127 2.35 -0.84 -10.97
N GLU A 128 1.70 0.24 -11.41
CA GLU A 128 1.69 0.68 -12.80
C GLU A 128 3.02 1.33 -13.22
N ARG A 129 3.73 1.99 -12.29
CA ARG A 129 4.83 2.91 -12.63
C ARG A 129 6.10 2.69 -11.82
N ILE A 130 6.30 1.53 -11.20
CA ILE A 130 7.43 1.28 -10.29
C ILE A 130 8.80 1.59 -10.90
N GLU A 131 8.97 1.34 -12.20
CA GLU A 131 10.20 1.57 -12.94
C GLU A 131 10.45 3.06 -13.24
N GLU A 132 9.39 3.88 -13.26
CA GLU A 132 9.46 5.32 -13.58
C GLU A 132 9.61 6.20 -12.33
N ILE A 133 9.25 5.68 -11.15
CA ILE A 133 9.22 6.44 -9.91
C ILE A 133 10.44 6.16 -9.02
N SER A 134 10.96 7.21 -8.39
CA SER A 134 11.86 7.06 -7.24
C SER A 134 11.03 6.75 -6.01
N VAL A 135 11.34 5.66 -5.29
CA VAL A 135 10.66 5.31 -4.03
C VAL A 135 11.57 5.76 -2.87
N PRO A 136 11.17 6.74 -2.07
CA PRO A 136 11.96 7.15 -0.91
C PRO A 136 11.94 6.07 0.18
N GLY A 137 13.08 5.87 0.86
CA GLY A 137 13.16 4.96 2.01
C GLY A 137 12.15 5.31 3.12
N ALA A 138 11.92 6.60 3.38
CA ALA A 138 10.93 7.05 4.37
C ALA A 138 9.48 6.67 3.99
N PHE A 139 9.16 6.66 2.70
CA PHE A 139 7.87 6.18 2.20
C PHE A 139 7.73 4.67 2.45
N ALA A 140 8.73 3.88 2.05
CA ALA A 140 8.71 2.43 2.22
C ALA A 140 8.59 2.02 3.69
N LEU A 141 9.35 2.67 4.59
CA LEU A 141 9.27 2.43 6.03
C LEU A 141 7.92 2.84 6.63
N CYS A 142 7.30 3.92 6.11
CA CYS A 142 5.95 4.30 6.51
C CYS A 142 4.92 3.24 6.12
N VAL A 143 5.00 2.71 4.89
CA VAL A 143 4.13 1.60 4.43
C VAL A 143 4.33 0.34 5.29
N LEU A 144 5.57 -0.01 5.64
CA LEU A 144 5.85 -1.11 6.58
C LEU A 144 5.22 -0.87 7.96
N GLY A 145 5.29 0.36 8.47
CA GLY A 145 4.63 0.74 9.72
C GLY A 145 3.10 0.61 9.67
N ILE A 146 2.49 1.04 8.57
CA ILE A 146 1.05 0.87 8.32
C ILE A 146 0.68 -0.63 8.28
N PHE A 147 1.47 -1.43 7.55
CA PHE A 147 1.28 -2.87 7.50
C PHE A 147 1.31 -3.51 8.89
N ARG A 148 2.35 -3.22 9.69
CA ARG A 148 2.46 -3.70 11.09
C ARG A 148 1.25 -3.34 11.94
N LYS A 149 0.80 -2.09 11.84
CA LYS A 149 -0.38 -1.64 12.56
C LYS A 149 -1.62 -2.41 12.12
N SER A 150 -1.82 -2.60 10.82
CA SER A 150 -2.96 -3.34 10.28
C SER A 150 -2.98 -4.83 10.69
N VAL A 151 -1.82 -5.47 10.82
CA VAL A 151 -1.70 -6.83 11.37
C VAL A 151 -2.25 -6.91 12.80
N GLY A 152 -2.05 -5.86 13.63
CA GLY A 152 -2.57 -5.83 15.00
C GLY A 152 -4.09 -5.59 15.10
N VAL A 153 -4.72 -5.13 14.02
CA VAL A 153 -6.14 -4.73 14.00
C VAL A 153 -7.02 -5.74 13.26
N VAL A 154 -6.47 -6.43 12.26
CA VAL A 154 -7.22 -7.39 11.45
C VAL A 154 -7.52 -8.67 12.24
N ASP A 155 -8.78 -9.12 12.18
CA ASP A 155 -9.16 -10.44 12.66
C ASP A 155 -8.67 -11.52 11.67
N PHE A 156 -7.75 -12.36 12.12
CA PHE A 156 -7.24 -13.48 11.35
C PHE A 156 -8.02 -14.78 11.62
N PHE A 157 -8.99 -14.81 12.53
CA PHE A 157 -9.74 -16.03 12.84
C PHE A 157 -10.97 -16.20 11.92
N SER A 158 -11.37 -15.14 11.22
CA SER A 158 -12.40 -15.19 10.19
C SER A 158 -11.80 -15.24 8.79
N ARG A 159 -12.08 -16.32 8.05
CA ARG A 159 -11.55 -16.52 6.69
C ARG A 159 -12.17 -15.49 5.73
N GLY A 160 -11.31 -14.76 5.04
CA GLY A 160 -11.68 -13.89 3.93
C GLY A 160 -12.23 -14.69 2.74
N LYS A 161 -13.36 -14.23 2.19
CA LYS A 161 -14.06 -14.91 1.09
C LYS A 161 -13.85 -14.25 -0.27
N SER A 162 -13.26 -13.07 -0.31
CA SER A 162 -13.04 -12.30 -1.54
C SER A 162 -11.59 -11.84 -1.65
N GLY A 163 -11.18 -11.46 -2.86
CA GLY A 163 -9.99 -10.63 -3.05
C GLY A 163 -10.24 -9.19 -2.58
N LEU A 164 -9.23 -8.34 -2.74
CA LEU A 164 -9.34 -6.92 -2.45
C LEU A 164 -10.11 -6.20 -3.58
N PRO A 165 -10.91 -5.15 -3.28
CA PRO A 165 -11.27 -4.69 -1.93
C PRO A 165 -12.31 -5.59 -1.25
N THR A 166 -12.25 -5.62 0.07
CA THR A 166 -13.22 -6.23 1.01
C THR A 166 -14.10 -5.16 1.65
N ASP A 167 -15.08 -5.59 2.45
CA ASP A 167 -15.92 -4.72 3.29
C ASP A 167 -15.18 -4.15 4.53
N SER A 168 -14.04 -4.72 4.89
CA SER A 168 -13.22 -4.27 6.01
C SER A 168 -12.11 -3.33 5.58
N ILE A 169 -12.14 -2.09 6.09
CA ILE A 169 -11.09 -1.08 5.85
C ILE A 169 -9.73 -1.60 6.33
N ALA A 170 -9.67 -2.26 7.49
CA ALA A 170 -8.42 -2.78 8.05
C ALA A 170 -7.80 -3.86 7.15
N ILE A 171 -8.61 -4.76 6.59
CA ILE A 171 -8.15 -5.80 5.66
C ILE A 171 -7.67 -5.17 4.35
N ASN A 172 -8.37 -4.14 3.86
CA ASN A 172 -7.95 -3.40 2.67
C ASN A 172 -6.61 -2.69 2.87
N VAL A 173 -6.45 -1.98 4.00
CA VAL A 173 -5.19 -1.33 4.37
C VAL A 173 -4.05 -2.35 4.46
N LEU A 174 -4.29 -3.50 5.10
CA LEU A 174 -3.33 -4.60 5.16
C LEU A 174 -2.91 -5.03 3.75
N GLY A 175 -3.87 -5.38 2.91
CA GLY A 175 -3.63 -5.92 1.57
C GLY A 175 -2.97 -4.93 0.60
N TYR A 176 -3.39 -3.66 0.61
CA TYR A 176 -2.73 -2.62 -0.20
C TYR A 176 -1.31 -2.33 0.27
N SER A 177 -1.06 -2.36 1.59
CA SER A 177 0.29 -2.19 2.13
C SER A 177 1.22 -3.34 1.70
N VAL A 178 0.74 -4.59 1.73
CA VAL A 178 1.52 -5.74 1.21
C VAL A 178 1.78 -5.59 -0.27
N SER A 179 0.78 -5.17 -1.06
CA SER A 179 0.95 -4.98 -2.51
C SER A 179 2.02 -3.93 -2.83
N ILE A 180 2.01 -2.80 -2.12
CA ILE A 180 3.05 -1.76 -2.26
C ILE A 180 4.42 -2.33 -1.88
N LEU A 181 4.55 -3.04 -0.75
CA LEU A 181 5.81 -3.63 -0.33
C LEU A 181 6.34 -4.65 -1.34
N ARG A 182 5.46 -5.50 -1.88
CA ARG A 182 5.80 -6.50 -2.91
C ARG A 182 6.42 -5.84 -4.12
N ASP A 183 5.79 -4.77 -4.61
CA ASP A 183 6.21 -4.07 -5.82
C ASP A 183 7.50 -3.27 -5.57
N ILE A 184 7.69 -2.68 -4.37
CA ILE A 184 8.99 -2.10 -3.97
C ILE A 184 10.10 -3.15 -3.96
N CYS A 185 9.83 -4.33 -3.39
CA CYS A 185 10.84 -5.39 -3.29
C CYS A 185 11.15 -6.04 -4.64
N ALA A 186 10.25 -5.94 -5.63
CA ALA A 186 10.47 -6.45 -6.97
C ALA A 186 11.49 -5.62 -7.77
N ARG A 187 11.86 -4.42 -7.28
CA ARG A 187 12.81 -3.55 -7.96
C ARG A 187 14.20 -4.18 -7.95
N GLU A 188 14.77 -4.32 -9.15
CA GLU A 188 16.19 -4.57 -9.30
C GLU A 188 16.95 -3.27 -9.01
N ASP A 189 18.02 -3.35 -8.22
CA ASP A 189 18.92 -2.22 -8.06
C ASP A 189 19.63 -1.93 -9.40
N PRO A 190 19.64 -0.67 -9.87
CA PRO A 190 20.42 -0.28 -11.06
C PRO A 190 21.95 -0.42 -10.89
N SER A 191 22.41 -0.78 -9.68
CA SER A 191 23.81 -0.77 -9.24
C SER A 191 24.65 -1.94 -9.78
N GLY A 192 24.17 -2.63 -10.82
CA GLY A 192 25.05 -3.33 -11.77
C GLY A 192 25.88 -2.38 -12.66
N SER A 193 25.61 -1.07 -12.63
CA SER A 193 26.42 -0.04 -13.28
C SER A 193 27.10 0.86 -12.23
N GLY A 194 28.43 0.83 -12.20
CA GLY A 194 29.27 1.49 -11.19
C GLY A 194 29.12 3.01 -11.18
N SER A 195 28.13 3.52 -10.44
CA SER A 195 28.01 4.93 -10.09
C SER A 195 28.38 5.14 -8.63
N ASP A 196 29.39 5.97 -8.41
CA ASP A 196 30.08 6.29 -7.15
C ASP A 196 29.24 7.06 -6.10
N PHE A 197 27.92 6.84 -6.02
CA PHE A 197 27.09 7.43 -4.96
C PHE A 197 27.01 6.50 -3.74
N LYS A 198 28.08 6.55 -2.93
CA LYS A 198 28.34 5.75 -1.71
C LYS A 198 27.30 5.83 -0.57
N ASP A 199 26.21 6.58 -0.71
CA ASP A 199 25.30 6.90 0.42
C ASP A 199 23.83 6.52 0.17
N SER A 200 23.53 5.92 -0.99
CA SER A 200 22.20 5.41 -1.32
C SER A 200 22.03 3.98 -0.78
N VAL A 201 21.82 3.83 0.52
CA VAL A 201 21.40 2.52 1.09
C VAL A 201 20.12 2.08 0.38
N ASP A 202 20.15 0.90 -0.24
CA ASP A 202 19.03 0.26 -0.93
C ASP A 202 17.77 0.31 -0.04
N VAL A 203 16.65 0.69 -0.65
CA VAL A 203 15.35 0.78 0.01
C VAL A 203 14.92 -0.59 0.53
N VAL A 204 15.22 -1.67 -0.22
CA VAL A 204 14.90 -3.04 0.21
C VAL A 204 15.77 -3.42 1.41
N ASP A 205 17.07 -3.14 1.39
CA ASP A 205 17.97 -3.34 2.55
C ASP A 205 17.49 -2.60 3.82
N ARG A 206 16.94 -1.38 3.67
CA ARG A 206 16.33 -0.64 4.81
C ARG A 206 15.09 -1.34 5.35
N LEU A 207 14.24 -1.90 4.47
CA LEU A 207 13.06 -2.66 4.88
C LEU A 207 13.47 -3.96 5.60
N ILE A 208 14.46 -4.68 5.07
CA ILE A 208 15.01 -5.91 5.65
C ILE A 208 15.58 -5.62 7.03
N SER A 209 16.45 -4.60 7.15
CA SER A 209 17.03 -4.14 8.42
C SER A 209 15.98 -3.70 9.44
N SER A 210 14.80 -3.28 8.95
CA SER A 210 13.68 -2.92 9.82
C SER A 210 12.90 -4.14 10.30
N GLY A 211 13.20 -5.36 9.86
CA GLY A 211 12.56 -6.62 10.25
C GLY A 211 11.43 -7.08 9.31
N LEU A 212 11.49 -6.75 8.02
CA LEU A 212 10.47 -7.17 7.04
C LEU A 212 10.39 -8.71 6.92
N ILE A 213 11.53 -9.38 6.72
CA ILE A 213 11.59 -10.84 6.50
C ILE A 213 11.04 -11.61 7.70
N GLU A 214 11.49 -11.24 8.90
CA GLU A 214 11.02 -11.85 10.15
C GLU A 214 9.50 -11.74 10.31
N LEU A 215 8.94 -10.55 10.06
CA LEU A 215 7.50 -10.29 10.16
C LEU A 215 6.69 -11.15 9.17
N PHE A 216 7.12 -11.22 7.90
CA PHE A 216 6.42 -11.99 6.88
C PHE A 216 6.53 -13.50 7.13
N LEU A 217 7.70 -13.98 7.59
CA LEU A 217 7.86 -15.37 8.01
C LEU A 217 7.00 -15.70 9.24
N SER A 218 6.93 -14.83 10.25
CA SER A 218 6.08 -15.07 11.43
C SER A 218 4.60 -15.14 11.07
N LEU A 219 4.13 -14.23 10.21
CA LEU A 219 2.75 -14.26 9.73
C LEU A 219 2.46 -15.57 8.98
N LEU A 220 3.37 -15.99 8.10
CA LEU A 220 3.19 -17.22 7.34
C LEU A 220 3.16 -18.48 8.22
N ARG A 221 3.93 -18.51 9.32
CA ARG A 221 3.90 -19.61 10.30
C ARG A 221 2.60 -19.68 11.08
N ASP A 222 2.03 -18.53 11.43
CA ASP A 222 0.79 -18.48 12.22
C ASP A 222 -0.44 -18.88 11.39
N LEU A 223 -0.36 -18.72 10.06
CA LEU A 223 -1.41 -19.14 9.15
C LEU A 223 -1.53 -20.67 9.12
N GLU A 224 -2.76 -21.16 9.04
CA GLU A 224 -3.09 -22.56 8.77
C GLU A 224 -2.34 -23.09 7.53
N PRO A 225 -2.12 -24.41 7.41
CA PRO A 225 -1.53 -24.96 6.19
C PRO A 225 -2.41 -24.70 4.96
N PRO A 226 -1.82 -24.61 3.75
CA PRO A 226 -2.53 -24.59 2.47
C PRO A 226 -3.62 -25.66 2.37
N THR A 227 -4.69 -25.38 1.61
CA THR A 227 -5.90 -26.23 1.58
C THR A 227 -5.59 -27.68 1.21
N THR A 228 -4.71 -27.91 0.24
CA THR A 228 -4.27 -29.25 -0.19
C THR A 228 -3.58 -30.04 0.93
N ILE A 229 -2.71 -29.38 1.71
CA ILE A 229 -2.03 -30.00 2.86
C ILE A 229 -3.04 -30.31 3.94
N ARG A 230 -3.97 -29.38 4.22
CA ARG A 230 -5.04 -29.60 5.21
C ARG A 230 -5.97 -30.75 4.84
N LYS A 231 -6.34 -30.87 3.56
CA LYS A 231 -7.13 -32.00 3.04
C LYS A 231 -6.38 -33.33 3.25
N ALA A 232 -5.08 -33.36 2.98
CA ALA A 232 -4.24 -34.54 3.21
C ALA A 232 -4.14 -34.93 4.70
N MET A 233 -3.95 -33.95 5.60
CA MET A 233 -3.89 -34.19 7.05
C MET A 233 -5.20 -34.76 7.61
N ARG A 234 -6.35 -34.25 7.15
CA ARG A 234 -7.67 -34.77 7.56
C ARG A 234 -7.91 -36.22 7.11
N LEU A 235 -7.35 -36.61 5.96
CA LEU A 235 -7.41 -37.99 5.48
C LEU A 235 -6.61 -38.94 6.39
N SER A 236 -5.47 -38.50 6.93
CA SER A 236 -4.68 -39.28 7.89
C SER A 236 -5.28 -39.29 9.31
N GLU A 237 -5.83 -38.18 9.78
CA GLU A 237 -6.46 -38.08 11.12
C GLU A 237 -7.73 -38.92 11.25
N ASN A 238 -8.46 -39.14 10.16
CA ASN A 238 -9.59 -40.08 10.15
C ASN A 238 -9.17 -41.55 10.37
N GLN A 239 -7.86 -41.86 10.38
CA GLN A 239 -7.32 -43.19 10.69
C GLN A 239 -6.70 -43.29 12.09
N GLU A 240 -6.23 -42.18 12.68
CA GLU A 240 -5.62 -42.14 14.01
C GLU A 240 -6.26 -41.01 14.82
N GLY A 241 -7.23 -41.36 15.64
CA GLY A 241 -7.97 -40.40 16.45
C GLY A 241 -7.08 -39.75 17.52
N ALA A 242 -6.76 -38.47 17.37
CA ALA A 242 -6.57 -37.54 18.49
C ALA A 242 -6.57 -36.07 18.04
N THR A 243 -7.37 -35.31 18.77
CA THR A 243 -7.51 -33.86 18.88
C THR A 243 -6.20 -33.08 19.02
N SER A 244 -6.07 -32.02 18.21
CA SER A 244 -5.31 -30.81 18.54
C SER A 244 -5.87 -29.63 17.73
N SER A 245 -6.98 -29.06 18.21
CA SER A 245 -7.56 -27.83 17.68
C SER A 245 -6.68 -26.63 18.09
N TYR A 246 -5.51 -26.48 17.49
CA TYR A 246 -4.89 -25.17 17.42
C TYR A 246 -5.78 -24.32 16.51
N SER A 247 -6.36 -23.23 17.04
CA SER A 247 -7.07 -22.24 16.22
C SER A 247 -6.02 -21.49 15.40
N ALA A 248 -5.58 -22.10 14.31
CA ALA A 248 -4.63 -21.48 13.40
C ALA A 248 -5.27 -20.24 12.77
N LYS A 249 -4.45 -19.20 12.54
CA LYS A 249 -4.90 -18.00 11.84
C LYS A 249 -5.28 -18.39 10.41
N THR A 250 -6.32 -17.79 9.88
CA THR A 250 -6.79 -17.93 8.50
C THR A 250 -6.36 -16.72 7.68
N CYS A 251 -6.43 -16.84 6.34
CA CYS A 251 -6.15 -15.71 5.47
C CYS A 251 -7.30 -14.68 5.57
N PRO A 252 -7.01 -13.39 5.82
CA PRO A 252 -8.03 -12.35 5.93
C PRO A 252 -8.64 -11.96 4.58
N TYR A 253 -7.99 -12.31 3.47
CA TYR A 253 -8.53 -12.17 2.11
C TYR A 253 -7.92 -13.23 1.17
N MET A 254 -8.60 -13.49 0.05
CA MET A 254 -8.13 -14.42 -0.99
C MET A 254 -6.88 -13.86 -1.68
N GLY A 255 -5.77 -14.60 -1.65
CA GLY A 255 -4.48 -14.15 -2.17
C GLY A 255 -3.47 -13.71 -1.11
N PHE A 256 -3.86 -13.51 0.16
CA PHE A 256 -2.97 -12.97 1.20
C PHE A 256 -1.68 -13.78 1.37
N ARG A 257 -1.78 -15.11 1.39
CA ARG A 257 -0.63 -16.02 1.47
C ARG A 257 0.30 -15.84 0.27
N LYS A 258 -0.26 -15.76 -0.93
CA LYS A 258 0.51 -15.51 -2.16
C LYS A 258 1.25 -14.18 -2.09
N ASP A 259 0.59 -13.13 -1.62
CA ASP A 259 1.22 -11.81 -1.50
C ASP A 259 2.39 -11.83 -0.51
N ILE A 260 2.24 -12.50 0.64
CA ILE A 260 3.34 -12.69 1.61
C ILE A 260 4.54 -13.40 0.96
N VAL A 261 4.28 -14.52 0.29
CA VAL A 261 5.33 -15.33 -0.35
C VAL A 261 6.02 -14.55 -1.47
N ALA A 262 5.28 -13.75 -2.22
CA ALA A 262 5.84 -12.88 -3.26
C ALA A 262 6.77 -11.81 -2.68
N VAL A 263 6.42 -11.16 -1.57
CA VAL A 263 7.32 -10.20 -0.89
C VAL A 263 8.63 -10.87 -0.49
N ILE A 264 8.55 -12.04 0.16
CA ILE A 264 9.75 -12.79 0.59
C ILE A 264 10.62 -13.17 -0.61
N GLY A 265 10.00 -13.72 -1.66
CA GLY A 265 10.70 -14.10 -2.89
C GLY A 265 11.40 -12.93 -3.56
N ASN A 266 10.72 -11.79 -3.68
CA ASN A 266 11.28 -10.57 -4.26
C ASN A 266 12.47 -10.04 -3.45
N CYS A 267 12.39 -10.05 -2.11
CA CYS A 267 13.51 -9.66 -1.27
C CYS A 267 14.70 -10.62 -1.41
N ALA A 268 14.45 -11.93 -1.53
CA ALA A 268 15.49 -12.95 -1.59
C ALA A 268 16.19 -13.02 -2.96
N TYR A 269 15.51 -12.57 -4.02
CA TYR A 269 16.02 -12.64 -5.37
C TYR A 269 17.34 -11.87 -5.50
N ARG A 270 18.40 -12.58 -5.90
CA ARG A 270 19.78 -12.07 -6.07
C ARG A 270 20.41 -11.42 -4.81
N ARG A 271 19.79 -11.54 -3.63
CA ARG A 271 20.31 -10.99 -2.36
C ARG A 271 20.71 -12.13 -1.41
N LYS A 272 21.98 -12.54 -1.45
CA LYS A 272 22.50 -13.66 -0.65
C LYS A 272 22.24 -13.49 0.86
N HIS A 273 22.46 -12.28 1.40
CA HIS A 273 22.29 -12.01 2.82
C HIS A 273 20.83 -12.24 3.28
N VAL A 274 19.85 -11.95 2.43
CA VAL A 274 18.43 -12.22 2.69
C VAL A 274 18.15 -13.72 2.66
N GLN A 275 18.72 -14.44 1.68
CA GLN A 275 18.58 -15.88 1.61
C GLN A 275 19.18 -16.56 2.85
N ASP A 276 20.34 -16.09 3.32
CA ASP A 276 20.98 -16.58 4.54
C ASP A 276 20.11 -16.29 5.78
N GLU A 277 19.52 -15.09 5.88
CA GLU A 277 18.55 -14.79 6.95
C GLU A 277 17.33 -15.74 6.92
N ILE A 278 16.78 -16.04 5.73
CA ILE A 278 15.68 -17.00 5.58
C ILE A 278 16.10 -18.40 6.03
N ARG A 279 17.33 -18.83 5.70
CA ARG A 279 17.89 -20.12 6.14
C ARG A 279 18.01 -20.19 7.66
N GLU A 280 18.60 -19.17 8.28
CA GLU A 280 18.79 -19.07 9.73
C GLU A 280 17.47 -19.07 10.51
N ARG A 281 16.39 -18.55 9.90
CA ARG A 281 15.06 -18.50 10.51
C ARG A 281 14.19 -19.72 10.20
N ASN A 282 14.79 -20.82 9.72
CA ASN A 282 14.10 -22.05 9.29
C ASN A 282 12.98 -21.79 8.26
N GLY A 283 13.15 -20.76 7.43
CA GLY A 283 12.13 -20.31 6.48
C GLY A 283 12.01 -21.18 5.23
N ILE A 284 13.05 -21.94 4.87
CA ILE A 284 13.03 -22.77 3.64
C ILE A 284 11.86 -23.76 3.66
N LEU A 285 11.75 -24.58 4.71
CA LEU A 285 10.69 -25.59 4.81
C LEU A 285 9.31 -24.93 4.81
N LEU A 286 9.16 -23.80 5.50
CA LEU A 286 7.92 -23.04 5.53
C LEU A 286 7.51 -22.55 4.13
N LEU A 287 8.46 -22.06 3.33
CA LEU A 287 8.21 -21.57 1.97
C LEU A 287 7.94 -22.71 0.98
N LEU A 288 8.63 -23.85 1.13
CA LEU A 288 8.37 -25.05 0.33
C LEU A 288 6.95 -25.58 0.54
N GLN A 289 6.42 -25.53 1.76
CA GLN A 289 5.03 -25.89 2.04
C GLN A 289 4.03 -25.02 1.27
N GLN A 290 4.41 -23.81 0.90
CA GLN A 290 3.54 -22.93 0.11
C GLN A 290 3.54 -23.32 -1.37
N CYS A 291 4.51 -24.08 -1.87
CA CYS A 291 4.65 -24.43 -3.29
C CYS A 291 3.69 -25.53 -3.77
N VAL A 292 2.49 -25.61 -3.17
CA VAL A 292 1.42 -26.54 -3.56
C VAL A 292 0.35 -25.81 -4.35
N VAL A 293 -0.36 -26.55 -5.22
CA VAL A 293 -1.55 -26.00 -5.88
C VAL A 293 -2.63 -25.84 -4.80
N ASP A 294 -3.09 -24.61 -4.60
CA ASP A 294 -4.17 -24.27 -3.67
C ASP A 294 -5.32 -23.66 -4.48
N GLU A 295 -6.54 -24.16 -4.27
CA GLU A 295 -7.77 -23.65 -4.90
C GLU A 295 -7.99 -22.17 -4.56
N GLU A 296 -7.54 -21.72 -3.39
CA GLU A 296 -7.65 -20.33 -2.92
C GLU A 296 -6.44 -19.45 -3.35
N ASN A 297 -5.34 -20.07 -3.82
CA ASN A 297 -4.11 -19.39 -4.21
C ASN A 297 -3.44 -20.10 -5.40
N GLN A 298 -4.01 -19.91 -6.59
CA GLN A 298 -3.41 -20.39 -7.83
C GLN A 298 -2.05 -19.69 -8.05
N PHE A 299 -1.00 -20.45 -8.41
CA PHE A 299 0.36 -19.99 -8.79
C PHE A 299 1.45 -19.80 -7.71
N LEU A 300 1.51 -20.63 -6.66
CA LEU A 300 2.68 -20.65 -5.75
C LEU A 300 3.91 -21.43 -6.29
N ARG A 301 3.85 -21.98 -7.50
CA ARG A 301 4.91 -22.86 -8.06
C ARG A 301 6.21 -22.14 -8.43
N GLU A 302 6.20 -20.84 -8.69
CA GLU A 302 7.38 -20.14 -9.22
C GLU A 302 8.34 -19.64 -8.13
N VAL A 303 7.90 -19.53 -6.87
CA VAL A 303 8.72 -18.94 -5.79
C VAL A 303 9.72 -19.92 -5.18
N GLY A 304 9.44 -21.23 -5.24
CA GLY A 304 10.34 -22.27 -4.72
C GLY A 304 11.72 -22.30 -5.40
N HIS A 305 11.83 -21.80 -6.64
CA HIS A 305 13.09 -21.71 -7.37
C HIS A 305 13.98 -20.52 -6.96
N LEU A 306 13.42 -19.52 -6.26
CA LEU A 306 14.13 -18.28 -5.92
C LEU A 306 14.84 -18.33 -4.55
N VAL A 307 14.48 -19.31 -3.71
CA VAL A 307 14.93 -19.40 -2.31
C VAL A 307 15.95 -20.54 -2.08
N CYS A 308 16.08 -21.46 -3.04
CA CYS A 308 17.11 -22.51 -3.05
C CYS A 308 18.39 -22.00 -3.70
#